data_AF-R9GQP1-F1
#
_entry.id   AF-R9GQP1-F1
#
_cell.length_a   1.000
_cell.length_b   1.000
_cell.length_c   1.000
_cell.angle_alpha   90.00
_cell.angle_beta   90.00
_cell.angle_gamma   90.00
#
_symmetry.space_group_name_H-M   'P 1'
#
loop_
_entity.id
_entity.type
_entity.pdbx_description
1 polymer ?
#
loop_
_entity_poly.entity_id
_entity_poly.type
_entity_poly.pdbx_seq_one_letter_code
_entity_poly.pdbx_strand_id
1 'polypeptide(L)'
;MVSNALTTVFRNAFIDVENDAIGSAYATCGNDKGFTCVLGSGSNIAFFDGTSVQYGNQGLGFILGNEGSGAWFGKELVTSFLYGTMPAGLRKAFKEEYKVDKEVIIENVYQRPMPNIYLSSFAPFMEQRRNDPFIEELLSSGLDKFVVTHLLPYADHRKYPCHFVGSIAWHFKDVITAVCKKHHITVGKILARPIGELMEYIQRSGGIQA
;
A
#
# COMPACT_ATOMS: atom_id res chain seq x y z
N MET A 1 -8.22 -12.45 -21.32
CA MET A 1 -7.04 -12.14 -20.49
C MET A 1 -6.36 -10.90 -21.04
N VAL A 2 -5.70 -10.12 -20.18
CA VAL A 2 -5.00 -8.88 -20.59
C VAL A 2 -3.93 -9.17 -21.66
N SER A 3 -3.20 -10.28 -21.52
CA SER A 3 -2.21 -10.73 -22.51
C SER A 3 -2.76 -10.80 -23.93
N ASN A 4 -3.92 -11.44 -24.13
CA ASN A 4 -4.54 -11.55 -25.46
C ASN A 4 -4.84 -10.19 -26.10
N ALA A 5 -5.30 -9.21 -25.30
CA ALA A 5 -5.57 -7.87 -25.81
C ALA A 5 -4.26 -7.18 -26.23
N LEU A 6 -3.21 -7.30 -25.42
CA LEU A 6 -1.89 -6.72 -25.71
C LEU A 6 -1.23 -7.34 -26.95
N THR A 7 -1.35 -8.66 -27.15
CA THR A 7 -0.79 -9.35 -28.33
C THR A 7 -1.37 -8.82 -29.65
N THR A 8 -2.62 -8.35 -29.66
CA THR A 8 -3.20 -7.78 -30.90
C THR A 8 -2.58 -6.43 -31.29
N VAL A 9 -2.08 -5.69 -30.29
CA VAL A 9 -1.44 -4.37 -30.44
C VAL A 9 0.06 -4.52 -30.71
N PHE A 10 0.75 -5.33 -29.91
CA PHE A 10 2.20 -5.51 -29.96
C PHE A 10 2.60 -6.82 -30.66
N ARG A 11 2.41 -6.86 -31.98
CA ARG A 11 2.54 -8.09 -32.79
C ARG A 11 3.92 -8.73 -32.80
N ASN A 12 4.98 -7.97 -32.50
CA ASN A 12 6.37 -8.42 -32.55
C ASN A 12 7.02 -8.49 -31.15
N ALA A 13 6.25 -8.30 -30.08
CA ALA A 13 6.78 -8.31 -28.72
C ALA A 13 6.48 -9.63 -28.01
N PHE A 14 7.39 -10.06 -27.13
CA PHE A 14 7.06 -11.05 -26.11
C PHE A 14 6.17 -10.39 -25.05
N ILE A 15 5.00 -11.00 -24.79
CA ILE A 15 4.02 -10.47 -23.83
C ILE A 15 4.03 -11.37 -22.61
N ASP A 16 4.52 -10.82 -21.51
CA ASP A 16 4.45 -11.41 -20.18
C ASP A 16 3.58 -10.51 -19.28
N VAL A 17 2.60 -11.10 -18.60
CA VAL A 17 1.64 -10.36 -17.78
C VAL A 17 1.60 -10.97 -16.40
N GLU A 18 2.23 -10.26 -15.47
CA GLU A 18 2.31 -10.61 -14.07
C GLU A 18 1.57 -9.58 -13.20
N ASN A 19 1.40 -9.92 -11.92
CA ASN A 19 0.76 -9.02 -10.96
C ASN A 19 1.71 -7.92 -10.44
N ASP A 20 1.12 -6.97 -9.73
CA ASP A 20 1.82 -5.82 -9.16
C ASP A 20 2.87 -6.19 -8.11
N ALA A 21 2.66 -7.28 -7.36
CA ALA A 21 3.61 -7.78 -6.37
C ALA A 21 4.92 -8.25 -7.02
N ILE A 22 4.86 -8.94 -8.17
CA ILE A 22 6.05 -9.36 -8.92
C ILE A 22 6.80 -8.16 -9.48
N GLY A 23 6.09 -7.23 -10.12
CA GLY A 23 6.72 -5.99 -10.61
C GLY A 23 7.38 -5.19 -9.47
N SER A 24 6.75 -5.18 -8.29
CA SER A 24 7.31 -4.54 -7.09
C SER A 24 8.51 -5.29 -6.53
N ALA A 25 8.50 -6.63 -6.52
CA ALA A 25 9.63 -7.45 -6.09
C ALA A 25 10.85 -7.19 -6.97
N TYR A 26 10.71 -7.19 -8.29
CA TYR A 26 11.81 -6.90 -9.21
C TYR A 26 12.35 -5.47 -9.05
N ALA A 27 11.46 -4.47 -8.92
CA ALA A 27 11.86 -3.09 -8.67
C ALA A 27 12.64 -2.91 -7.35
N THR A 28 12.26 -3.67 -6.32
CA THR A 28 12.77 -3.45 -4.97
C THR A 28 13.93 -4.36 -4.59
N CYS A 29 13.77 -5.66 -4.78
CA CYS A 29 14.70 -6.71 -4.40
C CYS A 29 15.74 -7.00 -5.50
N GLY A 30 15.42 -6.73 -6.77
CA GLY A 30 16.29 -7.09 -7.90
C GLY A 30 16.51 -8.60 -7.96
N ASN A 31 17.72 -9.05 -7.63
CA ASN A 31 18.08 -10.48 -7.57
C ASN A 31 18.32 -10.97 -6.13
N ASP A 32 18.16 -10.11 -5.13
CA ASP A 32 18.39 -10.43 -3.73
C ASP A 32 17.10 -10.91 -3.04
N LYS A 33 17.24 -11.63 -1.94
CA LYS A 33 16.08 -12.07 -1.13
C LYS A 33 15.55 -10.91 -0.30
N GLY A 34 14.23 -10.76 -0.23
CA GLY A 34 13.60 -9.64 0.46
C GLY A 34 12.10 -9.73 0.53
N PHE A 35 11.50 -9.00 1.47
CA PHE A 35 10.06 -8.78 1.49
C PHE A 35 9.72 -7.57 0.62
N THR A 36 8.68 -7.67 -0.20
CA THR A 36 8.08 -6.53 -0.90
C THR A 36 6.68 -6.29 -0.36
N CYS A 37 6.43 -5.11 0.18
CA CYS A 37 5.13 -4.69 0.67
C CYS A 37 4.55 -3.65 -0.27
N VAL A 38 3.35 -3.88 -0.78
CA VAL A 38 2.61 -2.89 -1.57
C VAL A 38 1.62 -2.21 -0.64
N LEU A 39 1.74 -0.89 -0.45
CA LEU A 39 0.82 -0.05 0.33
C LEU A 39 0.30 1.09 -0.55
N GLY A 40 -0.89 0.90 -1.10
CA GLY A 40 -1.62 1.87 -1.92
C GLY A 40 -3.08 1.93 -1.48
N SER A 41 -4.02 1.86 -2.43
CA SER A 41 -5.45 1.73 -2.09
C SER A 41 -5.76 0.44 -1.32
N GLY A 42 -5.03 -0.64 -1.62
CA GLY A 42 -4.98 -1.87 -0.83
C GLY A 42 -3.61 -2.08 -0.21
N SER A 43 -3.44 -3.17 0.52
CA SER A 43 -2.13 -3.59 1.00
C SER A 43 -1.90 -5.08 0.75
N ASN A 44 -0.64 -5.42 0.46
CA ASN A 44 -0.19 -6.78 0.24
C ASN A 44 1.29 -6.90 0.63
N ILE A 45 1.75 -8.12 0.89
CA ILE A 45 3.16 -8.44 1.05
C ILE A 45 3.48 -9.71 0.25
N ALA A 46 4.70 -9.81 -0.23
CA ALA A 46 5.23 -11.08 -0.69
C ALA A 46 6.71 -11.21 -0.32
N PHE A 47 7.17 -12.45 -0.20
CA PHE A 47 8.58 -12.74 -0.03
C PHE A 47 9.19 -13.12 -1.38
N PHE A 48 10.24 -12.44 -1.79
CA PHE A 48 11.00 -12.77 -2.98
C PHE A 48 12.25 -13.56 -2.58
N ASP A 49 12.43 -14.75 -3.14
CA ASP A 49 13.55 -15.64 -2.81
C ASP A 49 14.78 -15.46 -3.72
N GLY A 50 14.78 -14.42 -4.55
CA GLY A 50 15.81 -14.13 -5.55
C GLY A 50 15.44 -14.61 -6.95
N THR A 51 14.42 -15.47 -7.09
CA THR A 51 13.94 -15.95 -8.39
C THR A 51 12.42 -15.88 -8.52
N SER A 52 11.69 -16.19 -7.45
CA SER A 52 10.23 -16.29 -7.44
C SER A 52 9.60 -15.57 -6.25
N VAL A 53 8.34 -15.16 -6.42
CA VAL A 53 7.55 -14.50 -5.39
C VAL A 53 6.68 -15.53 -4.66
N GLN A 54 6.85 -15.59 -3.35
CA GLN A 54 6.06 -16.42 -2.43
C GLN A 54 5.03 -15.54 -1.72
N TYR A 55 3.76 -15.81 -2.01
CA TYR A 55 2.63 -15.10 -1.41
C TYR A 55 2.29 -15.67 -0.04
N GLY A 56 1.95 -14.80 0.92
CA GLY A 56 1.38 -15.21 2.19
C GLY A 56 -0.15 -15.31 2.14
N ASN A 57 -0.75 -15.50 3.32
CA ASN A 57 -2.21 -15.51 3.52
C ASN A 57 -2.79 -14.06 3.55
N GLN A 58 -2.50 -13.25 2.53
CA GLN A 58 -2.96 -11.86 2.44
C GLN A 58 -4.00 -11.66 1.33
N GLY A 59 -4.56 -10.44 1.25
CA GLY A 59 -5.50 -10.06 0.20
C GLY A 59 -6.97 -10.30 0.54
N LEU A 60 -7.35 -10.25 1.83
CA LEU A 60 -8.75 -10.39 2.28
C LEU A 60 -9.66 -9.21 1.87
N GLY A 61 -9.11 -8.23 1.14
CA GLY A 61 -9.81 -7.04 0.69
C GLY A 61 -10.02 -6.01 1.79
N PHE A 62 -10.52 -4.83 1.41
CA PHE A 62 -10.58 -3.67 2.31
C PHE A 62 -11.58 -3.81 3.47
N ILE A 63 -12.50 -4.77 3.39
CA ILE A 63 -13.48 -5.05 4.44
C ILE A 63 -12.83 -5.87 5.56
N LEU A 64 -12.18 -6.99 5.21
CA LEU A 64 -11.67 -7.97 6.16
C LEU A 64 -10.18 -7.81 6.47
N GLY A 65 -9.44 -7.04 5.68
CA GLY A 65 -8.02 -6.80 5.86
C GLY A 65 -7.58 -5.49 5.23
N ASN A 66 -6.51 -5.54 4.44
CA ASN A 66 -5.79 -4.40 3.90
C ASN A 66 -5.30 -3.41 4.97
N GLU A 67 -4.87 -3.90 6.13
CA GLU A 67 -4.26 -3.09 7.19
C GLU A 67 -3.17 -2.18 6.60
N GLY A 68 -3.10 -0.93 7.06
CA GLY A 68 -2.12 0.03 6.57
C GLY A 68 -2.32 0.51 5.12
N SER A 69 -3.42 0.15 4.45
CA SER A 69 -3.78 0.70 3.13
C SER A 69 -4.55 2.01 3.22
N GLY A 70 -4.65 2.73 2.11
CA GLY A 70 -5.46 3.93 2.00
C GLY A 70 -6.93 3.67 2.29
N ALA A 71 -7.49 2.54 1.82
CA ALA A 71 -8.88 2.19 2.09
C ALA A 71 -9.09 1.89 3.58
N TRP A 72 -8.12 1.26 4.24
CA TRP A 72 -8.18 0.98 5.67
C TRP A 72 -8.11 2.28 6.49
N PHE A 73 -7.14 3.15 6.19
CA PHE A 73 -7.04 4.43 6.88
C PHE A 73 -8.26 5.32 6.65
N GLY A 74 -8.74 5.38 5.41
CA GLY A 74 -9.97 6.08 5.07
C GLY A 74 -11.17 5.56 5.85
N LYS A 75 -11.31 4.24 5.98
CA LYS A 75 -12.35 3.60 6.80
C LYS A 75 -12.27 4.02 8.25
N GLU A 76 -11.10 3.94 8.88
CA GLU A 76 -10.93 4.33 10.29
C GLU A 76 -11.22 5.82 10.48
N LEU A 77 -10.71 6.68 9.59
CA LEU A 77 -10.95 8.12 9.61
C LEU A 77 -12.44 8.48 9.54
N VAL A 78 -13.17 7.93 8.55
CA VAL A 78 -14.61 8.19 8.43
C VAL A 78 -15.40 7.56 9.57
N THR A 79 -14.96 6.42 10.10
CA THR A 79 -15.59 5.78 11.25
C THR A 79 -15.52 6.70 12.47
N SER A 80 -14.35 7.28 12.78
CA SER A 80 -14.22 8.27 13.86
C SER A 80 -15.03 9.53 13.63
N PHE A 81 -15.14 9.98 12.37
CA PHE A 81 -16.02 11.10 12.00
C PHE A 81 -17.50 10.80 12.31
N LEU A 82 -17.97 9.61 11.94
CA LEU A 82 -19.36 9.18 12.12
C LEU A 82 -19.73 8.94 13.59
N TYR A 83 -18.83 8.35 14.37
CA TYR A 83 -19.02 8.16 15.82
C TYR A 83 -18.77 9.43 16.64
N GLY A 84 -18.27 10.51 16.02
CA GLY A 84 -17.98 11.76 16.70
C GLY A 84 -16.77 11.72 17.63
N THR A 85 -15.91 10.71 17.48
CA THR A 85 -14.65 10.59 18.25
C THR A 85 -13.48 11.35 17.61
N MET A 86 -13.64 11.78 16.37
CA MET A 86 -12.69 12.68 15.71
C MET A 86 -12.64 14.06 16.42
N PRO A 87 -11.45 14.64 16.70
CA PRO A 87 -11.33 15.96 17.30
C PRO A 87 -12.12 17.04 16.56
N ALA A 88 -12.76 17.97 17.29
CA ALA A 88 -13.70 18.93 16.73
C ALA A 88 -13.12 19.78 15.58
N GLY A 89 -11.86 20.22 15.71
CA GLY A 89 -11.16 20.98 14.67
C GLY A 89 -10.96 20.16 13.38
N LEU A 90 -10.45 18.93 13.50
CA LEU A 90 -10.30 18.02 12.37
C LEU A 90 -11.64 17.67 11.75
N ARG A 91 -12.66 17.40 12.56
CA ARG A 91 -14.01 17.05 12.10
C ARG A 91 -14.62 18.18 11.25
N LYS A 92 -14.46 19.43 11.69
CA LYS A 92 -14.91 20.60 10.93
C LYS A 92 -14.15 20.71 9.62
N ALA A 93 -12.82 20.63 9.65
CA ALA A 93 -11.99 20.72 8.45
C ALA A 93 -12.30 19.60 7.45
N PHE A 94 -12.46 18.36 7.92
CA PHE A 94 -12.80 17.21 7.09
C PHE A 94 -14.17 17.39 6.39
N LYS A 95 -15.17 17.85 7.15
CA LYS A 95 -16.50 18.14 6.60
C LYS A 95 -16.46 19.25 5.54
N GLU A 96 -15.70 20.31 5.77
CA GLU A 96 -15.61 21.44 4.84
C GLU A 96 -14.85 21.09 3.56
N GLU A 97 -13.74 20.36 3.69
CA GLU A 97 -12.87 19.97 2.56
C GLU A 97 -13.56 18.97 1.62
N TYR A 98 -14.16 17.92 2.18
CA TYR A 98 -14.77 16.84 1.38
C TYR A 98 -16.27 17.02 1.15
N LYS A 99 -16.90 18.02 1.80
CA LYS A 99 -18.36 18.27 1.74
C LYS A 99 -19.18 17.03 2.07
N VAL A 100 -18.77 16.31 3.11
CA VAL A 100 -19.39 15.06 3.55
C VAL A 100 -20.18 15.20 4.83
N ASP A 101 -21.23 14.39 4.94
CA ASP A 101 -21.98 14.13 6.16
C ASP A 101 -22.22 12.61 6.31
N LYS A 102 -23.04 12.23 7.28
CA LYS A 102 -23.30 10.83 7.58
C LYS A 102 -23.95 10.12 6.40
N GLU A 103 -24.93 10.77 5.79
CA GLU A 103 -25.72 10.25 4.68
C GLU A 103 -24.84 10.03 3.45
N VAL A 104 -24.04 11.03 3.08
CA VAL A 104 -23.10 10.94 1.95
C VAL A 104 -22.07 9.83 2.14
N ILE A 105 -21.51 9.68 3.35
CA ILE A 105 -20.52 8.63 3.62
C ILE A 105 -21.16 7.24 3.51
N ILE A 106 -22.34 7.03 4.12
CA ILE A 106 -23.04 5.74 4.07
C ILE A 106 -23.39 5.38 2.63
N GLU A 107 -23.89 6.32 1.83
CA GLU A 107 -24.21 6.06 0.42
C GLU A 107 -22.97 5.64 -0.37
N ASN A 108 -21.86 6.38 -0.24
CA ASN A 108 -20.64 6.08 -0.98
C ASN A 108 -19.97 4.77 -0.56
N VAL A 109 -20.08 4.38 0.72
CA VAL A 109 -19.48 3.14 1.23
C VAL A 109 -20.34 1.91 0.90
N TYR A 110 -21.66 2.01 0.98
CA TYR A 110 -22.54 0.83 0.92
C TYR A 110 -23.36 0.72 -0.37
N GLN A 111 -23.56 1.81 -1.10
CA GLN A 111 -24.50 1.85 -2.23
C GLN A 111 -23.82 2.22 -3.57
N ARG A 112 -22.62 2.81 -3.52
CA ARG A 112 -21.87 3.20 -4.73
C ARG A 112 -20.78 2.17 -5.09
N PRO A 113 -20.41 2.07 -6.38
CA PRO A 113 -19.32 1.21 -6.81
C PRO A 113 -17.98 1.70 -6.29
N MET A 114 -17.03 0.77 -6.13
CA MET A 114 -15.63 1.04 -5.74
C MET A 114 -15.47 1.78 -4.40
N PRO A 115 -16.11 1.33 -3.31
CA PRO A 115 -16.02 1.99 -1.99
C PRO A 115 -14.59 2.04 -1.44
N ASN A 116 -13.74 1.07 -1.81
CA ASN A 116 -12.32 1.08 -1.47
C ASN A 116 -11.57 2.28 -2.04
N ILE A 117 -11.91 2.72 -3.26
CA ILE A 117 -11.30 3.90 -3.90
C ILE A 117 -11.80 5.16 -3.19
N TYR A 118 -13.10 5.24 -2.92
CA TYR A 118 -13.69 6.35 -2.14
C TYR A 118 -13.01 6.50 -0.79
N LEU A 119 -12.88 5.43 -0.01
CA LEU A 119 -12.18 5.47 1.28
C LEU A 119 -10.71 5.87 1.12
N SER A 120 -10.01 5.30 0.13
CA SER A 120 -8.61 5.65 -0.14
C SER A 120 -8.41 7.12 -0.51
N SER A 121 -9.44 7.78 -1.05
CA SER A 121 -9.35 9.18 -1.47
C SER A 121 -9.14 10.16 -0.31
N PHE A 122 -9.33 9.72 0.94
CA PHE A 122 -9.10 10.53 2.14
C PHE A 122 -7.64 10.50 2.64
N ALA A 123 -6.76 9.68 2.04
CA ALA A 123 -5.34 9.64 2.42
C ALA A 123 -4.63 11.02 2.40
N PRO A 124 -4.85 11.89 1.39
CA PRO A 124 -4.26 13.23 1.36
C PRO A 124 -4.65 14.11 2.54
N PHE A 125 -5.86 13.94 3.11
CA PHE A 125 -6.26 14.68 4.31
C PHE A 125 -5.33 14.38 5.49
N MET A 126 -4.99 13.10 5.69
CA MET A 126 -4.07 12.69 6.76
C MET A 126 -2.66 13.22 6.52
N GLU A 127 -2.18 13.21 5.27
CA GLU A 127 -0.90 13.82 4.92
C GLU A 127 -0.84 15.33 5.21
N GLN A 128 -1.94 16.07 4.98
CA GLN A 128 -2.00 17.51 5.27
C GLN A 128 -2.18 17.83 6.76
N ARG A 129 -2.46 16.82 7.59
CA ARG A 129 -2.79 16.97 9.02
C ARG A 129 -1.85 16.19 9.94
N ARG A 130 -0.65 15.84 9.46
CA ARG A 130 0.41 15.12 10.21
C ARG A 130 0.82 15.78 11.53
N ASN A 131 0.58 17.07 11.71
CA ASN A 131 0.87 17.75 12.98
C ASN A 131 -0.19 17.49 14.06
N ASP A 132 -1.33 16.88 13.72
CA ASP A 132 -2.37 16.56 14.68
C ASP A 132 -2.11 15.19 15.33
N PRO A 133 -2.06 15.10 16.67
CA PRO A 133 -1.79 13.84 17.38
C PRO A 133 -2.75 12.71 17.03
N PHE A 134 -4.01 13.01 16.71
CA PHE A 134 -4.99 11.99 16.31
C PHE A 134 -4.60 11.33 14.99
N ILE A 135 -4.07 12.10 14.04
CA ILE A 135 -3.68 11.61 12.72
C ILE A 135 -2.40 10.78 12.82
N GLU A 136 -1.41 11.24 13.60
CA GLU A 136 -0.18 10.48 13.83
C GLU A 136 -0.44 9.15 14.54
N GLU A 137 -1.34 9.13 15.54
CA GLU A 137 -1.72 7.89 16.22
C GLU A 137 -2.46 6.95 15.27
N LEU A 138 -3.37 7.46 14.44
CA LEU A 138 -4.07 6.66 13.44
C LEU A 138 -3.09 6.02 12.44
N LEU A 139 -2.16 6.79 11.90
CA LEU A 139 -1.14 6.30 10.95
C LEU A 139 -0.20 5.28 11.60
N SER A 140 0.29 5.60 12.80
CA SER A 140 1.21 4.73 13.55
C SER A 140 0.56 3.40 13.92
N SER A 141 -0.66 3.44 14.47
CA SER A 141 -1.40 2.22 14.85
C SER A 141 -1.78 1.36 13.64
N GLY A 142 -2.19 1.97 12.52
CA GLY A 142 -2.54 1.23 11.31
C GLY A 142 -1.33 0.56 10.65
N LEU A 143 -0.17 1.23 10.60
CA LEU A 143 1.07 0.66 10.08
C LEU A 143 1.68 -0.38 11.04
N ASP A 144 1.58 -0.16 12.35
CA ASP A 144 1.96 -1.17 13.36
C ASP A 144 1.11 -2.43 13.20
N LYS A 145 -0.20 -2.27 13.01
CA LYS A 145 -1.10 -3.39 12.73
C LYS A 145 -0.71 -4.11 11.43
N PHE A 146 -0.38 -3.38 10.36
CA PHE A 146 0.13 -4.01 9.13
C PHE A 146 1.37 -4.86 9.41
N VAL A 147 2.36 -4.32 10.12
CA VAL A 147 3.60 -5.05 10.45
C VAL A 147 3.32 -6.28 11.31
N VAL A 148 2.53 -6.13 12.36
CA VAL A 148 2.20 -7.24 13.28
C VAL A 148 1.42 -8.34 12.57
N THR A 149 0.46 -7.98 11.73
CA THR A 149 -0.39 -8.95 11.03
C THR A 149 0.34 -9.63 9.87
N HIS A 150 1.16 -8.89 9.12
CA HIS A 150 1.68 -9.36 7.83
C HIS A 150 3.17 -9.67 7.81
N LEU A 151 3.99 -9.04 8.64
CA LEU A 151 5.45 -9.24 8.64
C LEU A 151 5.92 -10.15 9.77
N LEU A 152 5.46 -9.91 11.00
CA LEU A 152 5.90 -10.69 12.17
C LEU A 152 5.63 -12.20 12.10
N PRO A 153 4.58 -12.71 11.42
CA PRO A 153 4.38 -14.16 11.30
C PRO A 153 5.50 -14.88 10.54
N TYR A 154 6.29 -14.16 9.73
CA TYR A 154 7.44 -14.76 9.05
C TYR A 154 8.60 -14.93 10.05
N ALA A 155 9.03 -16.17 10.29
CA ALA A 155 10.15 -16.45 11.20
C ALA A 155 11.43 -15.68 10.83
N ASP A 156 11.65 -15.49 9.53
CA ASP A 156 12.83 -14.82 8.98
C ASP A 156 12.65 -13.31 8.76
N HIS A 157 11.61 -12.67 9.32
CA HIS A 157 11.32 -11.23 9.09
C HIS A 157 12.47 -10.28 9.45
N ARG A 158 13.42 -10.70 10.31
CA ARG A 158 14.60 -9.90 10.68
C ARG A 158 15.82 -10.16 9.80
N LYS A 159 15.81 -11.25 9.04
CA LYS A 159 16.96 -11.69 8.24
C LYS A 159 17.06 -10.96 6.90
N TYR A 160 15.91 -10.60 6.34
CA TYR A 160 15.82 -9.99 5.01
C TYR A 160 15.26 -8.57 5.09
N PRO A 161 15.69 -7.67 4.19
CA PRO A 161 15.13 -6.33 4.13
C PRO A 161 13.65 -6.37 3.73
N CYS A 162 12.89 -5.42 4.24
CA CYS A 162 11.50 -5.18 3.88
C CYS A 162 11.39 -3.89 3.08
N HIS A 163 10.99 -4.02 1.83
CA HIS A 163 10.80 -2.94 0.88
C HIS A 163 9.32 -2.56 0.82
N PHE A 164 9.03 -1.31 0.49
CA PHE A 164 7.67 -0.79 0.45
C PHE A 164 7.42 -0.03 -0.87
N VAL A 165 6.28 -0.26 -1.50
CA VAL A 165 5.91 0.35 -2.78
C VAL A 165 4.48 0.88 -2.71
N GLY A 166 4.25 2.08 -3.23
CA GLY A 166 2.91 2.67 -3.39
C GLY A 166 2.76 4.02 -2.72
N SER A 167 1.61 4.66 -2.94
CA SER A 167 1.35 6.02 -2.47
C SER A 167 1.41 6.12 -0.95
N ILE A 168 0.73 5.22 -0.23
CA ILE A 168 0.73 5.22 1.24
C ILE A 168 2.14 4.95 1.77
N ALA A 169 2.85 4.00 1.18
CA ALA A 169 4.25 3.73 1.53
C ALA A 169 5.13 4.99 1.40
N TRP A 170 4.96 5.75 0.32
CA TRP A 170 5.79 6.91 0.03
C TRP A 170 5.48 8.11 0.92
N HIS A 171 4.19 8.44 1.09
CA HIS A 171 3.75 9.61 1.84
C HIS A 171 3.91 9.45 3.36
N PHE A 172 3.91 8.22 3.87
CA PHE A 172 4.07 7.91 5.30
C PHE A 172 5.34 7.09 5.61
N LYS A 173 6.37 7.24 4.78
CA LYS A 173 7.65 6.50 4.90
C LYS A 173 8.35 6.68 6.25
N ASP A 174 8.19 7.83 6.87
CA ASP A 174 8.76 8.16 8.17
C ASP A 174 8.08 7.34 9.28
N VAL A 175 6.76 7.22 9.24
CA VAL A 175 5.98 6.37 10.16
C VAL A 175 6.33 4.90 9.94
N ILE A 176 6.41 4.44 8.69
CA ILE A 176 6.83 3.07 8.35
C ILE A 176 8.21 2.78 8.93
N THR A 177 9.16 3.70 8.78
CA THR A 177 10.52 3.54 9.29
C THR A 177 10.53 3.44 10.81
N ALA A 178 9.75 4.28 11.50
CA ALA A 178 9.64 4.23 12.96
C ALA A 178 9.02 2.91 13.45
N VAL A 179 7.94 2.45 12.82
CA VAL A 179 7.28 1.18 13.16
C VAL A 179 8.19 -0.02 12.87
N CYS A 180 8.84 -0.07 11.70
CA CYS A 180 9.78 -1.15 11.38
C CYS A 180 10.95 -1.20 12.38
N LYS A 181 11.47 -0.04 12.78
CA LYS A 181 12.53 0.06 13.79
C LYS A 181 12.09 -0.51 15.15
N LYS A 182 10.85 -0.21 15.59
CA LYS A 182 10.25 -0.77 16.82
C LYS A 182 10.21 -2.30 16.79
N HIS A 183 10.01 -2.89 15.62
CA HIS A 183 9.91 -4.35 15.42
C HIS A 183 11.20 -5.03 14.96
N HIS A 184 12.33 -4.30 14.93
CA HIS A 184 13.63 -4.80 14.45
C HIS A 184 13.60 -5.31 13.00
N ILE A 185 12.82 -4.65 12.15
CA ILE A 185 12.75 -4.92 10.71
C ILE A 185 13.66 -3.96 9.97
N THR A 186 14.54 -4.50 9.13
CA THR A 186 15.42 -3.71 8.26
C THR A 186 14.61 -3.16 7.10
N VAL A 187 14.48 -1.83 7.02
CA VAL A 187 13.79 -1.16 5.91
C VAL A 187 14.73 -1.10 4.70
N GLY A 188 14.25 -1.59 3.56
CA GLY A 188 14.91 -1.50 2.26
C GLY A 188 14.47 -0.26 1.48
N LYS A 189 14.24 -0.44 0.18
CA LYS A 189 13.71 0.63 -0.70
C LYS A 189 12.26 0.97 -0.32
N ILE A 190 11.93 2.27 -0.35
CA ILE A 190 10.56 2.77 -0.31
C ILE A 190 10.31 3.55 -1.60
N LEU A 191 9.37 3.10 -2.43
CA LEU A 191 9.12 3.65 -3.77
C LEU A 191 7.69 4.16 -3.91
N ALA A 192 7.49 5.33 -4.51
CA ALA A 192 6.15 5.81 -4.87
C ALA A 192 5.51 4.95 -5.97
N ARG A 193 6.30 4.58 -6.97
CA ARG A 193 5.91 3.74 -8.12
C ARG A 193 7.07 2.82 -8.49
N PRO A 194 6.82 1.56 -8.88
CA PRO A 194 7.89 0.62 -9.20
C PRO A 194 8.49 0.81 -10.60
N ILE A 195 7.81 1.53 -11.50
CA ILE A 195 8.10 1.50 -12.95
C ILE A 195 9.53 1.89 -13.33
N GLY A 196 10.13 2.88 -12.67
CA GLY A 196 11.49 3.33 -12.97
C GLY A 196 12.52 2.24 -12.66
N GLU A 197 12.48 1.73 -11.43
CA GLU A 197 13.37 0.67 -10.95
C GLU A 197 13.11 -0.67 -11.67
N LEU A 198 11.85 -0.97 -11.99
CA LEU A 198 11.50 -2.15 -12.78
C LEU A 198 12.07 -2.07 -14.19
N MET A 199 12.01 -0.89 -14.83
CA MET A 199 12.61 -0.69 -16.15
C MET A 199 14.13 -0.88 -16.10
N GLU A 200 14.80 -0.33 -15.08
CA GLU A 200 16.24 -0.56 -14.89
C GLU A 200 16.58 -2.04 -14.70
N TYR A 201 15.77 -2.75 -13.91
CA TYR A 201 15.93 -4.19 -13.70
C TYR A 201 15.82 -4.96 -15.02
N ILE A 202 14.76 -4.72 -15.80
CA ILE A 202 14.53 -5.41 -17.08
C ILE A 202 15.66 -5.12 -18.09
N GLN A 203 16.14 -3.87 -18.14
CA GLN A 203 17.26 -3.49 -19.01
C GLN A 203 18.55 -4.22 -18.65
N ARG A 204 18.87 -4.35 -17.34
CA ARG A 204 20.07 -5.07 -16.88
C ARG A 204 19.98 -6.59 -17.03
N SER A 205 18.79 -7.15 -16.86
CA SER A 205 18.54 -8.60 -16.91
C SER A 205 18.46 -9.17 -18.34
N GLY A 206 18.74 -8.38 -19.37
CA GLY A 206 18.95 -8.86 -20.74
C GLY A 206 17.76 -8.75 -21.69
N GLY A 207 16.77 -7.89 -21.41
CA GLY A 207 15.61 -7.71 -22.30
C GLY A 207 15.89 -6.98 -23.63
N ILE A 208 17.03 -6.29 -23.77
CA ILE A 208 17.40 -5.59 -25.01
C ILE A 208 18.93 -5.62 -25.17
N GLN A 209 19.45 -6.63 -25.86
CA GLN A 209 20.64 -6.40 -26.68
C GLN A 209 20.13 -5.69 -27.94
N ALA A 210 20.58 -4.45 -28.14
CA ALA A 210 20.28 -3.65 -29.32
C ALA A 210 20.84 -4.30 -30.59
#